data_AF-A4HTS8-F1
#
_entry.id   AF-A4HTS8-F1
#
_cell.length_a   1.000
_cell.length_b   1.000
_cell.length_c   1.000
_cell.angle_alpha   90.00
_cell.angle_beta   90.00
_cell.angle_gamma   90.00
#
_symmetry.space_group_name_H-M   'P 1'
#
loop_
_entity.id
_entity.type
_entity.pdbx_description
1 polymer ?
#
loop_
_entity_poly.entity_id
_entity_poly.type
_entity_poly.pdbx_seq_one_letter_code
_entity_poly.pdbx_strand_id
1 'polypeptide(L)'
;MFIVQVAADIFGNKLNFELGFPSRPSLQEITRVSESAFSTEIANTRPDNVPQHTFHISKIKVYDEDKSKWVDLLGEGQLTDYCQLYAFQPENPWHKETQKPIPPATKPPTATTALSRSAAVSNTPSGSRAVASTSNALAPYTGGRSEPATLRRSYAAGASSTALVPRSNADASPEEKLRVVFSEFDNKGTRMIDVDDFKQGFHNMGLDFSSATVEDLFERADLNHDHRISYTEFERFARLYPIMADCLYFRSKAFWEEDQMRKEIQSEVEAAHKSEATLDHAQRSLENAEADVADAQSAVKAADDDLRDRTDRMRDLAKDMEEARKGKERVMREKKEREQDLGAIREREKDARKDLQDLARDSDKLDRRAAALVSDADAADDKVRQLQKALEDAKRTADRAHQAAEQAALEADQAKERERDAAMEADAIAREIPKAEDAVRLADRNVVAADQVLRELDSAGKDIGRQADEAASRRDAGEKAVAEAREKVMQKVRELDAARNAVAEKDRAIKQKEAELDEHRRQRELITQHERTLIEQELRLREQRDSLEQRETKLMSEASNYLGNMRINLATRSYSRDPGGY
;
A
#
# COMPACT_ATOMS: atom_id res chain seq x y z
N MET A 1 -17.80 -45.96 20.27
CA MET A 1 -16.53 -45.25 20.56
C MET A 1 -16.85 -43.78 20.53
N PHE A 2 -16.47 -43.05 21.57
CA PHE A 2 -16.72 -41.63 21.73
C PHE A 2 -15.37 -40.93 21.62
N ILE A 3 -15.21 -40.03 20.65
CA ILE A 3 -13.95 -39.40 20.33
C ILE A 3 -14.00 -37.93 20.74
N VAL A 4 -12.92 -37.46 21.36
CA VAL A 4 -12.78 -36.07 21.80
C VAL A 4 -11.43 -35.55 21.33
N GLN A 5 -11.40 -34.34 20.77
CA GLN A 5 -10.17 -33.68 20.36
C GLN A 5 -9.77 -32.67 21.44
N VAL A 6 -8.58 -32.79 22.00
CA VAL A 6 -8.12 -31.91 23.09
C VAL A 6 -6.86 -31.21 22.66
N ALA A 7 -6.92 -29.88 22.61
CA ALA A 7 -5.78 -29.04 22.29
C ALA A 7 -5.15 -28.39 23.54
N ALA A 8 -3.83 -28.24 23.54
CA ALA A 8 -3.08 -27.52 24.56
C ALA A 8 -1.77 -26.97 23.99
N ASP A 9 -1.15 -26.02 24.69
CA ASP A 9 0.14 -25.42 24.31
C ASP A 9 1.30 -26.02 25.13
N ILE A 10 2.25 -26.65 24.45
CA ILE A 10 3.43 -27.27 25.03
C ILE A 10 4.67 -26.56 24.45
N PHE A 11 5.41 -25.83 25.28
CA PHE A 11 6.62 -25.07 24.89
C PHE A 11 6.42 -24.12 23.68
N GLY A 12 5.24 -23.51 23.54
CA GLY A 12 4.90 -22.61 22.44
C GLY A 12 4.43 -23.32 21.17
N ASN A 13 4.31 -24.65 21.22
CA ASN A 13 3.71 -25.48 20.18
C ASN A 13 2.32 -25.91 20.61
N LYS A 14 1.33 -25.44 19.86
CA LYS A 14 -0.05 -25.88 20.02
C LYS A 14 -0.18 -27.28 19.46
N LEU A 15 -0.65 -28.21 20.27
CA LEU A 15 -0.88 -29.60 19.90
C LEU A 15 -2.34 -29.92 20.09
N ASN A 16 -2.86 -30.86 19.28
CA ASN A 16 -4.23 -31.31 19.33
C ASN A 16 -4.24 -32.84 19.29
N PHE A 17 -4.77 -33.47 20.33
CA PHE A 17 -4.80 -34.93 20.47
C PHE A 17 -6.21 -35.49 20.35
N GLU A 18 -6.34 -36.56 19.58
CA GLU A 18 -7.56 -37.34 19.46
C GLU A 18 -7.60 -38.43 20.54
N LEU A 19 -8.54 -38.33 21.46
CA LEU A 19 -8.72 -39.24 22.59
C LEU A 19 -9.99 -40.06 22.38
N GLY A 20 -9.83 -41.38 22.32
CA GLY A 20 -10.93 -42.33 22.15
C GLY A 20 -11.37 -42.95 23.47
N PHE A 21 -12.67 -42.89 23.75
CA PHE A 21 -13.32 -43.48 24.92
C PHE A 21 -14.37 -44.52 24.51
N PRO A 22 -14.63 -45.57 25.32
CA PRO A 22 -15.63 -46.59 25.00
C PRO A 22 -17.06 -46.03 25.03
N SER A 23 -17.37 -45.18 26.00
CA SER A 23 -18.64 -44.47 26.17
C SER A 23 -18.36 -42.98 26.38
N ARG A 24 -19.43 -42.15 26.49
CA ARG A 24 -19.28 -40.73 26.86
C ARG A 24 -18.47 -40.64 28.17
N PRO A 25 -17.28 -40.01 28.16
CA PRO A 25 -16.39 -39.98 29.31
C PRO A 25 -16.84 -38.96 30.35
N SER A 26 -16.49 -39.20 31.61
CA SER A 26 -16.64 -38.21 32.68
C SER A 26 -15.58 -37.10 32.57
N LEU A 27 -15.84 -35.94 33.19
CA LEU A 27 -14.87 -34.84 33.22
C LEU A 27 -13.53 -35.27 33.85
N GLN A 28 -13.57 -36.16 34.85
CA GLN A 28 -12.37 -36.69 35.49
C GLN A 28 -11.58 -37.61 34.56
N GLU A 29 -12.27 -38.43 33.76
CA GLU A 29 -11.62 -39.30 32.77
C GLU A 29 -10.94 -38.49 31.67
N ILE A 30 -11.62 -37.47 31.12
CA ILE A 30 -11.01 -36.55 30.13
C ILE A 30 -9.76 -35.92 30.73
N THR A 31 -9.89 -35.31 31.91
CA THR A 31 -8.77 -34.62 32.56
C THR A 31 -7.59 -35.57 32.74
N ARG A 32 -7.82 -36.78 33.25
CA ARG A 32 -6.76 -37.78 33.49
C ARG A 32 -6.08 -38.25 32.21
N VAL A 33 -6.84 -38.55 31.16
CA VAL A 33 -6.29 -39.03 29.88
C VAL A 33 -5.56 -37.91 29.16
N SER A 34 -6.11 -36.69 29.15
CA SER A 34 -5.45 -35.51 28.59
C SER A 34 -4.15 -35.19 29.34
N GLU A 35 -4.16 -35.18 30.67
CA GLU A 35 -2.94 -34.97 31.48
C GLU A 35 -1.88 -36.02 31.20
N SER A 36 -2.27 -37.30 31.08
CA SER A 36 -1.34 -38.37 30.73
C SER A 36 -0.74 -38.18 29.33
N ALA A 37 -1.56 -37.85 28.33
CA ALA A 37 -1.11 -37.64 26.95
C ALA A 37 -0.14 -36.47 26.84
N PHE A 38 -0.50 -35.30 27.40
CA PHE A 38 0.35 -34.12 27.36
C PHE A 38 1.58 -34.25 28.27
N SER A 39 1.51 -34.94 29.41
CA SER A 39 2.70 -35.23 30.23
C SER A 39 3.71 -36.10 29.49
N THR A 40 3.24 -37.07 28.71
CA THR A 40 4.11 -37.90 27.85
C THR A 40 4.76 -37.05 26.77
N GLU A 41 4.01 -36.14 26.17
CA GLU A 41 4.54 -35.22 25.17
C GLU A 41 5.57 -34.24 25.75
N ILE A 42 5.33 -33.69 26.95
CA ILE A 42 6.31 -32.88 27.68
C ILE A 42 7.58 -33.69 27.88
N ALA A 43 7.49 -34.94 28.35
CA ALA A 43 8.66 -35.78 28.58
C ALA A 43 9.47 -36.02 27.29
N ASN A 44 8.81 -36.13 26.14
CA ASN A 44 9.43 -36.39 24.84
C ASN A 44 10.03 -35.13 24.18
N THR A 45 9.39 -33.97 24.33
CA THR A 45 9.78 -32.72 23.65
C THR A 45 10.55 -31.75 24.54
N ARG A 46 10.75 -32.09 25.82
CA ARG A 46 11.43 -31.24 26.81
C ARG A 46 12.82 -30.78 26.36
N PRO A 47 13.08 -29.47 26.32
CA PRO A 47 14.44 -28.94 26.16
C PRO A 47 15.30 -29.17 27.42
N ASP A 48 16.62 -29.29 27.26
CA ASP A 48 17.55 -29.59 28.37
C ASP A 48 17.56 -28.55 29.50
N ASN A 49 17.07 -27.33 29.25
CA ASN A 49 17.01 -26.25 30.24
C ASN A 49 15.74 -26.26 31.12
N VAL A 50 14.80 -27.19 30.91
CA VAL A 50 13.53 -27.25 31.67
C VAL A 50 13.51 -28.46 32.64
N PRO A 51 13.19 -28.27 33.93
CA PRO A 51 12.98 -29.37 34.87
C PRO A 51 11.88 -30.34 34.42
N GLN A 52 11.98 -31.61 34.81
CA GLN A 52 10.91 -32.58 34.57
C GLN A 52 9.66 -32.15 35.35
N HIS A 53 8.55 -31.99 34.65
CA HIS A 53 7.26 -31.69 35.25
C HIS A 53 6.15 -32.32 34.40
N THR A 54 4.99 -32.49 35.02
CA THR A 54 3.81 -33.07 34.38
C THR A 54 2.87 -31.97 33.90
N PHE A 55 2.05 -32.29 32.90
CA PHE A 55 0.98 -31.43 32.47
C PHE A 55 -0.16 -31.49 33.49
N HIS A 56 -0.65 -30.33 33.92
CA HIS A 56 -1.78 -30.22 34.83
C HIS A 56 -2.81 -29.26 34.26
N ILE A 57 -4.08 -29.65 34.27
CA ILE A 57 -5.15 -28.86 33.68
C ILE A 57 -5.74 -27.92 34.73
N SER A 58 -5.69 -26.62 34.47
CA SER A 58 -6.37 -25.59 35.27
C SER A 58 -7.84 -25.47 34.86
N LYS A 59 -8.09 -25.47 33.55
CA LYS A 59 -9.42 -25.22 32.99
C LYS A 59 -9.56 -25.87 31.63
N ILE A 60 -10.76 -26.38 31.33
CA ILE A 60 -11.11 -26.90 30.00
C ILE A 60 -12.22 -26.03 29.41
N LYS A 61 -12.06 -25.64 28.16
CA LYS A 61 -13.12 -25.05 27.35
C LYS A 61 -13.51 -26.00 26.23
N VAL A 62 -14.79 -26.03 25.90
CA VAL A 62 -15.36 -26.72 24.73
C VAL A 62 -15.77 -25.70 23.70
N TYR A 63 -15.53 -26.00 22.43
CA TYR A 63 -16.05 -25.19 21.34
C TYR A 63 -17.52 -25.55 21.11
N ASP A 64 -18.40 -24.58 21.33
CA ASP A 64 -19.83 -24.69 21.08
C ASP A 64 -20.09 -24.32 19.62
N GLU A 65 -20.25 -25.33 18.76
CA GLU A 65 -20.48 -25.19 17.32
C GLU A 65 -21.70 -24.30 17.02
N ASP A 66 -22.80 -24.49 17.77
CA ASP A 66 -24.04 -23.73 17.57
C ASP A 66 -23.86 -22.24 17.88
N LYS A 67 -23.02 -21.92 18.87
CA LYS A 67 -22.72 -20.53 19.25
C LYS A 67 -21.44 -19.99 18.60
N SER A 68 -20.74 -20.80 17.82
CA SER A 68 -19.41 -20.52 17.25
C SER A 68 -18.46 -19.84 18.24
N LYS A 69 -18.43 -20.32 19.49
CA LYS A 69 -17.62 -19.73 20.56
C LYS A 69 -17.15 -20.75 21.57
N TRP A 70 -16.02 -20.44 22.21
CA TRP A 70 -15.48 -21.24 23.31
C TRP A 70 -16.27 -20.99 24.60
N VAL A 71 -16.81 -22.07 25.16
CA VAL A 71 -17.57 -22.08 26.42
C VAL A 71 -16.83 -22.93 27.44
N ASP A 72 -16.95 -22.59 28.72
CA ASP A 72 -16.36 -23.39 29.80
C ASP A 72 -17.05 -24.75 29.88
N LEU A 73 -16.24 -25.81 30.04
CA LEU A 73 -16.75 -27.17 30.20
C LEU A 73 -17.12 -27.38 31.69
N LEU A 74 -18.42 -27.31 31.98
CA LEU A 74 -18.99 -27.41 33.33
C LEU A 74 -19.57 -28.79 33.63
N GLY A 75 -19.96 -29.56 32.62
CA GLY A 75 -20.59 -30.87 32.80
C GLY A 75 -20.49 -31.78 31.57
N GLU A 76 -20.69 -33.08 31.79
CA GLU A 76 -20.63 -34.14 30.76
C GLU A 76 -21.68 -33.97 29.65
N GLY A 77 -22.78 -33.27 29.95
CA GLY A 77 -23.85 -32.98 28.98
C GLY A 77 -23.42 -32.06 27.84
N GLN A 78 -22.32 -31.32 27.99
CA GLN A 78 -21.76 -30.46 26.92
C GLN A 78 -20.87 -31.24 25.94
N LEU A 79 -20.55 -32.51 26.23
CA LEU A 79 -19.68 -33.32 25.40
C LEU A 79 -20.47 -34.01 24.29
N THR A 80 -20.11 -33.73 23.05
CA THR A 80 -20.57 -34.45 21.85
C THR A 80 -19.43 -35.25 21.24
N ASP A 81 -19.77 -36.25 20.43
CA ASP A 81 -18.77 -37.01 19.69
C ASP A 81 -18.06 -36.06 18.70
N TYR A 82 -16.75 -36.18 18.60
CA TYR A 82 -15.87 -35.27 17.85
C TYR A 82 -15.86 -33.81 18.33
N CYS A 83 -16.23 -33.51 19.58
CA CYS A 83 -16.10 -32.16 20.10
C CYS A 83 -14.63 -31.72 20.25
N GLN A 84 -14.37 -30.43 19.99
CA GLN A 84 -13.07 -29.82 20.19
C GLN A 84 -13.01 -29.16 21.58
N LEU A 85 -12.05 -29.61 22.39
CA LEU A 85 -11.70 -29.08 23.69
C LEU A 85 -10.37 -28.34 23.64
N TYR A 86 -10.21 -27.40 24.56
CA TYR A 86 -8.97 -26.69 24.81
C TYR A 86 -8.64 -26.74 26.30
N ALA A 87 -7.51 -27.36 26.64
CA ALA A 87 -7.03 -27.52 28.00
C ALA A 87 -5.99 -26.45 28.33
N PHE A 88 -6.33 -25.58 29.27
CA PHE A 88 -5.45 -24.53 29.79
C PHE A 88 -4.64 -25.08 30.96
N GLN A 89 -3.33 -24.87 30.91
CA GLN A 89 -2.43 -25.15 32.03
C GLN A 89 -2.39 -23.95 33.01
N PRO A 90 -2.14 -24.15 34.31
CA PRO A 90 -1.80 -23.07 35.22
C PRO A 90 -0.61 -22.25 34.70
N GLU A 91 -0.57 -20.96 35.04
CA GLU A 91 0.52 -20.07 34.63
C GLU A 91 1.88 -20.59 35.13
N ASN A 92 2.72 -21.05 34.20
CA ASN A 92 4.03 -21.62 34.47
C ASN A 92 5.11 -20.88 33.65
N PRO A 93 6.33 -20.66 34.18
CA PRO A 93 7.39 -19.95 33.45
C PRO A 93 7.77 -20.55 32.09
N TRP A 94 7.52 -21.85 31.90
CA TRP A 94 7.90 -22.61 30.71
C TRP A 94 6.77 -22.77 29.68
N HIS A 95 5.51 -22.48 30.06
CA HIS A 95 4.35 -22.65 29.19
C HIS A 95 3.62 -21.32 29.07
N LYS A 96 3.71 -20.70 27.89
CA LYS A 96 2.94 -19.51 27.52
C LYS A 96 1.91 -19.87 26.48
N GLU A 97 0.66 -19.55 26.76
CA GLU A 97 -0.46 -19.76 25.84
C GLU A 97 -0.32 -18.86 24.61
N THR A 98 -0.16 -19.47 23.44
CA THR A 98 -0.02 -18.74 22.17
C THR A 98 -1.34 -18.66 21.41
N GLN A 99 -1.64 -17.49 20.81
CA GLN A 99 -2.78 -17.30 19.90
C GLN A 99 -2.47 -17.84 18.50
N LYS A 100 -2.06 -19.11 18.41
CA LYS A 100 -1.86 -19.82 17.14
C LYS A 100 -3.14 -20.60 16.74
N PRO A 101 -3.35 -20.89 15.45
CA PRO A 101 -4.43 -21.79 15.04
C PRO A 101 -4.22 -23.20 15.63
N ILE A 102 -5.31 -23.86 16.02
CA ILE A 102 -5.28 -25.23 16.52
C ILE A 102 -4.98 -26.17 15.33
N PRO A 103 -3.93 -27.01 15.40
CA PRO A 103 -3.62 -27.95 14.32
C PRO A 103 -4.67 -29.09 14.26
N PRO A 104 -4.70 -29.87 13.15
CA PRO A 104 -5.55 -31.06 13.06
C PRO A 104 -5.21 -32.05 14.18
N ALA A 105 -6.23 -32.73 14.70
CA ALA A 105 -6.06 -33.70 15.78
C ALA A 105 -5.19 -34.88 15.33
N THR A 106 -4.25 -35.26 16.19
CA THR A 106 -3.31 -36.37 15.97
C THR A 106 -3.40 -37.38 17.11
N LYS A 107 -2.94 -38.61 16.89
CA LYS A 107 -2.93 -39.62 17.97
C LYS A 107 -1.87 -39.28 19.02
N PRO A 108 -2.16 -39.45 20.32
CA PRO A 108 -1.20 -39.16 21.38
C PRO A 108 0.04 -40.06 21.27
N PRO A 109 1.23 -39.57 21.69
CA PRO A 109 2.46 -40.35 21.67
C PRO A 109 2.35 -41.57 22.59
N THR A 110 2.83 -42.73 22.12
CA THR A 110 3.08 -43.89 22.97
C THR A 110 4.40 -43.72 23.72
N ALA A 111 4.44 -44.09 25.00
CA ALA A 111 5.66 -44.08 25.81
C ALA A 111 6.74 -44.96 25.15
N THR A 112 7.69 -44.34 24.46
CA THR A 112 8.80 -45.03 23.82
C THR A 112 9.87 -45.33 24.85
N THR A 113 10.01 -46.61 25.18
CA THR A 113 11.17 -47.16 25.87
C THR A 113 12.43 -46.69 25.15
N ALA A 114 13.28 -45.96 25.86
CA ALA A 114 14.52 -45.38 25.36
C ALA A 114 15.38 -46.44 24.65
N LEU A 115 15.47 -46.34 23.31
CA LEU A 115 16.45 -47.06 22.53
C LEU A 115 17.39 -46.05 21.86
N SER A 116 18.66 -46.25 22.21
CA SER A 116 19.85 -45.48 21.89
C SER A 116 19.91 -45.01 20.43
N ARG A 117 20.11 -43.70 20.28
CA ARG A 117 20.31 -42.98 19.02
C ARG A 117 21.67 -43.36 18.42
N SER A 118 21.67 -44.09 17.31
CA SER A 118 22.84 -44.26 16.45
C SER A 118 22.73 -43.28 15.29
N ALA A 119 23.51 -42.19 15.37
CA ALA A 119 23.62 -41.18 14.33
C ALA A 119 24.39 -41.72 13.12
N ALA A 120 23.78 -41.66 11.94
CA ALA A 120 24.48 -41.80 10.67
C ALA A 120 24.38 -40.46 9.92
N VAL A 121 25.47 -39.71 10.00
CA VAL A 121 25.71 -38.48 9.25
C VAL A 121 26.32 -38.87 7.91
N SER A 122 25.69 -38.49 6.79
CA SER A 122 26.34 -38.54 5.48
C SER A 122 26.18 -37.20 4.78
N ASN A 123 27.33 -36.53 4.65
CA ASN A 123 27.52 -35.20 4.10
C ASN A 123 27.05 -35.04 2.65
N THR A 124 26.46 -33.88 2.40
CA THR A 124 26.32 -33.22 1.11
C THR A 124 27.68 -32.72 0.58
N PRO A 125 27.94 -32.84 -0.73
CA PRO A 125 28.87 -31.96 -1.44
C PRO A 125 28.09 -31.00 -2.36
N SER A 126 28.13 -29.72 -2.01
CA SER A 126 27.78 -28.60 -2.88
C SER A 126 28.86 -28.44 -3.95
N GLY A 127 28.48 -28.37 -5.23
CA GLY A 127 29.38 -28.33 -6.37
C GLY A 127 28.87 -27.40 -7.47
N SER A 128 28.63 -26.13 -7.15
CA SER A 128 28.26 -25.12 -8.14
C SER A 128 29.51 -24.45 -8.70
N ARG A 129 29.90 -24.87 -9.91
CA ARG A 129 30.86 -24.18 -10.78
C ARG A 129 30.18 -22.94 -11.37
N ALA A 130 30.69 -21.75 -11.08
CA ALA A 130 30.40 -20.55 -11.85
C ALA A 130 31.73 -19.94 -12.29
N VAL A 131 31.87 -19.86 -13.60
CA VAL A 131 33.06 -19.48 -14.35
C VAL A 131 33.20 -17.96 -14.33
N ALA A 132 34.39 -17.48 -13.99
CA ALA A 132 34.78 -16.09 -14.20
C ALA A 132 34.87 -15.83 -15.70
N SER A 133 34.15 -14.83 -16.20
CA SER A 133 34.37 -14.29 -17.55
C SER A 133 34.40 -12.78 -17.50
N THR A 134 35.61 -12.31 -17.79
CA THR A 134 36.05 -10.96 -18.01
C THR A 134 35.23 -10.28 -19.10
N SER A 135 34.62 -9.14 -18.79
CA SER A 135 34.15 -8.19 -19.79
C SER A 135 34.98 -6.92 -19.65
N ASN A 136 36.02 -6.85 -20.48
CA ASN A 136 36.72 -5.63 -20.82
C ASN A 136 35.73 -4.64 -21.43
N ALA A 137 35.56 -3.47 -20.79
CA ALA A 137 35.04 -2.29 -21.45
C ALA A 137 36.03 -1.14 -21.18
N LEU A 138 37.00 -1.03 -22.09
CA LEU A 138 37.75 0.19 -22.34
C LEU A 138 36.77 1.25 -22.87
N ALA A 139 36.76 2.44 -22.26
CA ALA A 139 36.47 3.70 -22.94
C ALA A 139 37.03 4.88 -22.10
N PRO A 140 37.41 6.00 -22.73
CA PRO A 140 38.70 6.62 -22.46
C PRO A 140 38.63 7.92 -21.64
N TYR A 141 39.79 8.22 -21.04
CA TYR A 141 40.36 9.56 -20.82
C TYR A 141 39.48 10.75 -21.26
N THR A 142 38.71 11.29 -20.32
CA THR A 142 38.26 12.68 -20.38
C THR A 142 39.37 13.56 -19.83
N GLY A 143 39.73 14.57 -20.61
CA GLY A 143 40.94 15.36 -20.49
C GLY A 143 41.20 15.98 -19.11
N GLY A 144 42.48 16.05 -18.77
CA GLY A 144 42.96 17.04 -17.83
C GLY A 144 42.80 18.44 -18.42
N ARG A 145 42.42 19.40 -17.59
CA ARG A 145 42.86 20.79 -17.74
C ARG A 145 42.67 21.58 -16.44
N SER A 146 43.83 21.85 -15.83
CA SER A 146 44.23 23.06 -15.13
C SER A 146 43.54 23.52 -13.84
N GLU A 147 44.43 23.68 -12.86
CA GLU A 147 44.36 24.40 -11.61
C GLU A 147 43.65 25.77 -11.63
N PRO A 148 43.17 26.21 -10.45
CA PRO A 148 42.57 27.51 -10.23
C PRO A 148 43.59 28.64 -10.40
N ALA A 149 43.68 29.20 -11.61
CA ALA A 149 44.35 30.47 -11.82
C ALA A 149 43.50 31.59 -11.19
N THR A 150 44.01 32.11 -10.09
CA THR A 150 43.61 33.36 -9.43
C THR A 150 43.68 34.52 -10.43
N LEU A 151 42.62 34.76 -11.21
CA LEU A 151 42.54 35.93 -12.06
C LEU A 151 42.15 37.16 -11.22
N ARG A 152 43.14 38.03 -11.12
CA ARG A 152 43.07 39.41 -10.66
C ARG A 152 41.80 40.10 -11.14
N ARG A 153 41.14 40.73 -10.17
CA ARG A 153 40.10 41.75 -10.31
C ARG A 153 40.57 42.83 -11.28
N SER A 154 40.16 42.73 -12.54
CA SER A 154 40.27 43.80 -13.52
C SER A 154 39.09 44.75 -13.31
N TYR A 155 39.41 46.01 -13.03
CA TYR A 155 38.47 47.11 -13.04
C TYR A 155 37.98 47.33 -14.47
N ALA A 156 36.89 46.65 -14.85
CA ALA A 156 36.14 47.02 -16.03
C ALA A 156 35.32 48.27 -15.67
N ALA A 157 35.79 49.40 -16.18
CA ALA A 157 35.06 50.67 -16.21
C ALA A 157 33.78 50.48 -17.04
N GLY A 158 32.69 50.15 -16.37
CA GLY A 158 31.33 50.13 -16.89
C GLY A 158 30.54 51.24 -16.20
N ALA A 159 29.88 52.06 -17.01
CA ALA A 159 29.32 53.35 -16.66
C ALA A 159 28.29 53.36 -15.50
N SER A 160 28.36 54.48 -14.77
CA SER A 160 27.26 55.26 -14.16
C SER A 160 26.34 54.62 -13.11
N SER A 161 26.76 54.71 -11.84
CA SER A 161 25.97 55.29 -10.73
C SER A 161 26.77 55.11 -9.44
N THR A 162 27.72 56.02 -9.21
CA THR A 162 28.43 56.15 -7.94
C THR A 162 27.55 56.88 -6.93
N ALA A 163 26.37 56.34 -6.60
CA ALA A 163 25.52 56.90 -5.57
C ALA A 163 26.15 56.60 -4.19
N LEU A 164 27.02 57.51 -3.74
CA LEU A 164 27.59 57.55 -2.40
C LEU A 164 26.52 57.99 -1.40
N VAL A 165 25.47 57.22 -1.19
CA VAL A 165 24.63 57.37 0.01
C VAL A 165 24.83 56.12 0.88
N PRO A 166 25.96 55.98 1.60
CA PRO A 166 25.98 55.16 2.80
C PRO A 166 24.83 55.60 3.70
N ARG A 167 24.21 54.67 4.43
CA ARG A 167 23.17 54.90 5.45
C ARG A 167 23.58 56.06 6.37
N SER A 168 23.28 57.27 5.94
CA SER A 168 23.71 58.46 6.63
C SER A 168 22.65 58.69 7.68
N ASN A 169 23.04 58.43 8.93
CA ASN A 169 22.29 58.90 10.08
C ASN A 169 21.93 60.37 9.84
N ALA A 170 20.86 60.86 10.45
CA ALA A 170 20.53 62.29 10.43
C ALA A 170 21.76 63.21 10.76
N ASP A 171 22.79 62.62 11.36
CA ASP A 171 24.10 63.15 11.72
C ASP A 171 25.14 63.26 10.59
N ALA A 172 24.75 63.18 9.30
CA ALA A 172 25.69 63.41 8.20
C ALA A 172 26.39 64.76 8.37
N SER A 173 27.72 64.74 8.38
CA SER A 173 28.49 65.98 8.48
C SER A 173 28.19 66.90 7.30
N PRO A 174 28.27 68.23 7.48
CA PRO A 174 28.05 69.16 6.36
C PRO A 174 28.90 68.80 5.14
N GLU A 175 30.17 68.42 5.34
CA GLU A 175 31.09 68.02 4.28
C GLU A 175 30.61 66.76 3.53
N GLU A 176 30.10 65.75 4.24
CA GLU A 176 29.55 64.55 3.60
C GLU A 176 28.31 64.88 2.77
N LYS A 177 27.41 65.73 3.28
CA LYS A 177 26.22 66.16 2.54
C LYS A 177 26.62 66.81 1.21
N LEU A 178 27.60 67.70 1.24
CA LEU A 178 28.08 68.38 0.04
C LEU A 178 28.71 67.43 -0.97
N ARG A 179 29.46 66.43 -0.52
CA ARG A 179 30.04 65.41 -1.41
C ARG A 179 28.97 64.60 -2.13
N VAL A 180 27.88 64.26 -1.45
CA VAL A 180 26.74 63.57 -2.06
C VAL A 180 26.10 64.47 -3.11
N VAL A 181 25.68 65.68 -2.73
CA VAL A 181 25.00 66.60 -3.67
C VAL A 181 25.88 66.93 -4.88
N PHE A 182 27.19 67.17 -4.66
CA PHE A 182 28.12 67.41 -5.76
C PHE A 182 28.20 66.24 -6.74
N SER A 183 28.24 65.00 -6.22
CA SER A 183 28.28 63.80 -7.05
C SER A 183 26.97 63.56 -7.82
N GLU A 184 25.84 63.99 -7.27
CA GLU A 184 24.52 63.90 -7.94
C GLU A 184 24.35 64.95 -9.04
N PHE A 185 25.05 66.09 -8.93
CA PHE A 185 25.08 67.10 -9.98
C PHE A 185 26.05 66.73 -11.11
N ASP A 186 27.22 66.16 -10.79
CA ASP A 186 28.23 65.71 -11.75
C ASP A 186 27.81 64.43 -12.51
N ASN A 187 26.73 64.51 -13.28
CA ASN A 187 26.18 63.41 -14.09
C ASN A 187 27.21 62.85 -15.08
N LYS A 188 28.14 63.69 -15.55
CA LYS A 188 29.18 63.33 -16.51
C LYS A 188 30.42 62.69 -15.85
N GLY A 189 30.54 62.74 -14.52
CA GLY A 189 31.68 62.21 -13.78
C GLY A 189 32.99 62.97 -14.05
N THR A 190 32.92 64.25 -14.42
CA THR A 190 34.08 65.09 -14.76
C THR A 190 34.76 65.69 -13.53
N ARG A 191 34.16 65.52 -12.34
CA ARG A 191 34.52 66.15 -11.07
C ARG A 191 34.38 67.68 -11.07
N MET A 192 33.69 68.22 -12.06
CA MET A 192 33.36 69.63 -12.23
C MET A 192 31.90 69.70 -12.67
N ILE A 193 31.15 70.70 -12.25
CA ILE A 193 29.75 70.87 -12.63
C ILE A 193 29.67 71.96 -13.69
N ASP A 194 29.24 71.62 -14.91
CA ASP A 194 28.95 72.64 -15.93
C ASP A 194 27.51 73.16 -15.83
N VAL A 195 27.18 74.17 -16.64
CA VAL A 195 25.85 74.83 -16.60
C VAL A 195 24.71 73.82 -16.86
N ASP A 196 24.92 72.84 -17.75
CA ASP A 196 23.92 71.83 -18.07
C ASP A 196 23.74 70.84 -16.92
N ASP A 197 24.84 70.39 -16.32
CA ASP A 197 24.85 69.54 -15.12
C ASP A 197 24.17 70.25 -13.94
N PHE A 198 24.38 71.56 -13.79
CA PHE A 198 23.75 72.38 -12.76
C PHE A 198 22.24 72.53 -12.97
N LYS A 199 21.80 72.82 -14.20
CA LYS A 199 20.39 72.88 -14.59
C LYS A 199 19.70 71.53 -14.38
N GLN A 200 20.31 70.45 -14.86
CA GLN A 200 19.78 69.10 -14.74
C GLN A 200 19.76 68.63 -13.29
N GLY A 201 20.76 69.00 -12.48
CA GLY A 201 20.84 68.66 -11.05
C GLY A 201 19.65 69.21 -10.27
N PHE A 202 19.31 70.49 -10.45
CA PHE A 202 18.12 71.07 -9.83
C PHE A 202 16.82 70.42 -10.31
N HIS A 203 16.70 70.19 -11.62
CA HIS A 203 15.51 69.56 -12.19
C HIS A 203 15.31 68.12 -11.69
N ASN A 204 16.38 67.30 -11.67
CA ASN A 204 16.36 65.92 -11.16
C ASN A 204 15.96 65.85 -9.69
N MET A 205 16.33 66.86 -8.91
CA MET A 205 15.97 66.99 -7.50
C MET A 205 14.58 67.63 -7.30
N GLY A 206 13.81 67.87 -8.36
CA GLY A 206 12.47 68.46 -8.30
C GLY A 206 12.45 69.93 -7.86
N LEU A 207 13.54 70.66 -8.10
CA LEU A 207 13.62 72.11 -7.93
C LEU A 207 13.57 72.78 -9.31
N ASP A 208 12.36 73.00 -9.81
CA ASP A 208 12.12 73.62 -11.11
C ASP A 208 12.25 75.15 -11.05
N PHE A 209 13.48 75.61 -10.81
CA PHE A 209 13.79 77.03 -10.92
C PHE A 209 13.68 77.49 -12.38
N SER A 210 13.34 78.78 -12.55
CA SER A 210 13.38 79.38 -13.87
C SER A 210 14.82 79.35 -14.43
N SER A 211 14.98 79.23 -15.75
CA SER A 211 16.31 79.18 -16.36
C SER A 211 17.19 80.38 -15.97
N ALA A 212 16.59 81.57 -15.85
CA ALA A 212 17.28 82.78 -15.38
C ALA A 212 17.74 82.67 -13.93
N THR A 213 16.94 82.08 -13.05
CA THR A 213 17.33 81.85 -11.64
C THR A 213 18.49 80.86 -11.54
N VAL A 214 18.47 79.79 -12.33
CA VAL A 214 19.56 78.81 -12.34
C VAL A 214 20.86 79.43 -12.88
N GLU A 215 20.76 80.25 -13.93
CA GLU A 215 21.91 80.96 -14.49
C GLU A 215 22.50 81.98 -13.49
N ASP A 216 21.67 82.75 -12.77
CA ASP A 216 22.13 83.65 -11.70
C ASP A 216 22.80 82.87 -10.56
N LEU A 217 22.22 81.74 -10.13
CA LEU A 217 22.84 80.89 -9.11
C LEU A 217 24.16 80.29 -9.58
N PHE A 218 24.27 79.94 -10.87
CA PHE A 218 25.48 79.42 -11.48
C PHE A 218 26.59 80.49 -11.50
N GLU A 219 26.28 81.70 -11.99
CA GLU A 219 27.22 82.81 -12.03
C GLU A 219 27.74 83.19 -10.63
N ARG A 220 26.90 83.05 -9.59
CA ARG A 220 27.30 83.26 -8.20
C ARG A 220 28.19 82.16 -7.62
N ALA A 221 28.08 80.93 -8.14
CA ALA A 221 28.89 79.80 -7.71
C ALA A 221 30.25 79.78 -8.41
N ASP A 222 30.29 80.13 -9.70
CA ASP A 222 31.47 80.18 -10.55
C ASP A 222 32.30 81.45 -10.29
N LEU A 223 33.27 81.37 -9.37
CA LEU A 223 34.07 82.52 -8.92
C LEU A 223 35.19 82.89 -9.88
N ASN A 224 35.69 81.93 -10.66
CA ASN A 224 36.76 82.15 -11.63
C ASN A 224 36.22 82.43 -13.06
N HIS A 225 34.91 82.29 -13.26
CA HIS A 225 34.20 82.48 -14.53
C HIS A 225 34.71 81.58 -15.66
N ASP A 226 35.09 80.34 -15.34
CA ASP A 226 35.52 79.34 -16.33
C ASP A 226 34.36 78.48 -16.87
N HIS A 227 33.12 78.81 -16.49
CA HIS A 227 31.89 78.10 -16.79
C HIS A 227 31.84 76.67 -16.22
N ARG A 228 32.61 76.38 -15.17
CA ARG A 228 32.64 75.10 -14.46
C ARG A 228 32.81 75.30 -12.96
N ILE A 229 31.90 74.73 -12.17
CA ILE A 229 32.00 74.81 -10.71
C ILE A 229 32.89 73.68 -10.21
N SER A 230 34.03 74.03 -9.63
CA SER A 230 34.88 73.10 -8.88
C SER A 230 34.24 72.72 -7.53
N TYR A 231 34.69 71.60 -6.95
CA TYR A 231 34.23 71.21 -5.60
C TYR A 231 34.49 72.33 -4.55
N THR A 232 35.61 73.06 -4.65
CA THR A 232 35.93 74.19 -3.74
C THR A 232 35.00 75.38 -3.90
N GLU A 233 34.54 75.66 -5.12
CA GLU A 233 33.54 76.71 -5.39
C GLU A 233 32.16 76.26 -4.93
N PHE A 234 31.81 74.99 -5.17
CA PHE A 234 30.58 74.40 -4.67
C PHE A 234 30.49 74.42 -3.14
N GLU A 235 31.58 74.16 -2.42
CA GLU A 235 31.62 74.31 -0.96
C GLU A 235 31.35 75.75 -0.51
N ARG A 236 31.90 76.76 -1.21
CA ARG A 236 31.62 78.17 -0.89
C ARG A 236 30.17 78.51 -1.19
N PHE A 237 29.66 78.07 -2.34
CA PHE A 237 28.25 78.20 -2.70
C PHE A 237 27.35 77.61 -1.62
N ALA A 238 27.63 76.40 -1.14
CA ALA A 238 26.82 75.77 -0.10
C ALA A 238 26.93 76.45 1.28
N ARG A 239 28.06 77.09 1.60
CA ARG A 239 28.16 77.96 2.80
C ARG A 239 27.29 79.22 2.67
N LEU A 240 27.03 79.69 1.45
CA LEU A 240 26.15 80.82 1.17
C LEU A 240 24.67 80.39 1.12
N TYR A 241 24.37 79.17 0.66
CA TYR A 241 23.01 78.65 0.60
C TYR A 241 22.85 77.35 1.41
N PRO A 242 23.04 77.41 2.75
CA PRO A 242 23.00 76.22 3.59
C PRO A 242 21.64 75.50 3.57
N ILE A 243 20.52 76.24 3.52
CA ILE A 243 19.18 75.63 3.52
C ILE A 243 18.97 74.86 2.22
N MET A 244 19.26 75.48 1.07
CA MET A 244 19.16 74.82 -0.22
C MET A 244 20.08 73.59 -0.33
N ALA A 245 21.32 73.67 0.16
CA ALA A 245 22.25 72.54 0.16
C ALA A 245 21.72 71.36 1.00
N ASP A 246 21.14 71.64 2.17
CA ASP A 246 20.50 70.62 3.01
C ASP A 246 19.27 70.01 2.33
N CYS A 247 18.40 70.82 1.72
CA CYS A 247 17.23 70.32 0.98
C CYS A 247 17.65 69.40 -0.17
N LEU A 248 18.64 69.79 -0.97
CA LEU A 248 19.18 68.96 -2.06
C LEU A 248 19.68 67.61 -1.54
N TYR A 249 20.40 67.61 -0.42
CA TYR A 249 20.90 66.40 0.20
C TYR A 249 19.77 65.46 0.66
N PHE A 250 18.78 65.99 1.40
CA PHE A 250 17.68 65.19 1.91
C PHE A 250 16.78 64.67 0.79
N ARG A 251 16.63 65.41 -0.33
CA ARG A 251 15.95 64.92 -1.52
C ARG A 251 16.69 63.78 -2.21
N SER A 252 17.99 63.93 -2.45
CA SER A 252 18.82 62.84 -2.99
C SER A 252 18.72 61.58 -2.12
N LYS A 253 18.84 61.75 -0.80
CA LYS A 253 18.68 60.66 0.17
C LYS A 253 17.28 60.02 0.08
N ALA A 254 16.21 60.81 0.04
CA ALA A 254 14.85 60.29 -0.05
C ALA A 254 14.61 59.50 -1.35
N PHE A 255 15.10 59.97 -2.50
CA PHE A 255 15.03 59.22 -3.75
C PHE A 255 15.79 57.90 -3.67
N TRP A 256 16.98 57.92 -3.07
CA TRP A 256 17.77 56.70 -2.87
C TRP A 256 17.05 55.70 -1.96
N GLU A 257 16.49 56.15 -0.84
CA GLU A 257 15.70 55.31 0.08
C GLU A 257 14.49 54.68 -0.62
N GLU A 258 13.78 55.45 -1.44
CA GLU A 258 12.68 54.91 -2.26
C GLU A 258 13.14 53.87 -3.27
N ASP A 259 14.25 54.10 -3.95
CA ASP A 259 14.83 53.11 -4.87
C ASP A 259 15.21 51.82 -4.13
N GLN A 260 15.76 51.93 -2.91
CA GLN A 260 16.02 50.75 -2.08
C GLN A 260 14.73 50.02 -1.71
N MET A 261 13.70 50.73 -1.23
CA MET A 261 12.41 50.13 -0.91
C MET A 261 11.77 49.46 -2.13
N ARG A 262 11.88 50.06 -3.32
CA ARG A 262 11.41 49.45 -4.58
C ARG A 262 12.15 48.16 -4.92
N LYS A 263 13.47 48.13 -4.74
CA LYS A 263 14.28 46.91 -4.93
C LYS A 263 13.90 45.82 -3.93
N GLU A 264 13.60 46.20 -2.69
CA GLU A 264 13.13 45.26 -1.67
C GLU A 264 11.73 44.72 -1.99
N ILE A 265 10.81 45.53 -2.50
CA ILE A 265 9.50 45.09 -3.00
C ILE A 265 9.70 44.13 -4.16
N GLN A 266 10.53 44.49 -5.15
CA GLN A 266 10.82 43.64 -6.29
C GLN A 266 11.39 42.27 -5.87
N SER A 267 12.28 42.25 -4.87
CA SER A 267 12.81 41.00 -4.32
C SER A 267 11.72 40.14 -3.66
N GLU A 268 10.72 40.74 -3.00
CA GLU A 268 9.59 39.99 -2.45
C GLU A 268 8.64 39.49 -3.54
N VAL A 269 8.42 40.28 -4.60
CA VAL A 269 7.64 39.86 -5.78
C VAL A 269 8.28 38.63 -6.43
N GLU A 270 9.60 38.63 -6.60
CA GLU A 270 10.32 37.45 -7.11
C GLU A 270 10.24 36.24 -6.17
N ALA A 271 10.20 36.46 -4.85
CA ALA A 271 9.99 35.40 -3.87
C ALA A 271 8.55 34.86 -3.87
N ALA A 272 7.55 35.73 -4.07
CA ALA A 272 6.16 35.34 -4.25
C ALA A 272 6.00 34.47 -5.49
N HIS A 273 6.53 34.89 -6.64
CA HIS A 273 6.49 34.10 -7.88
C HIS A 273 7.15 32.72 -7.73
N LYS A 274 8.27 32.61 -6.99
CA LYS A 274 8.87 31.31 -6.66
C LYS A 274 7.94 30.45 -5.81
N SER A 275 7.26 31.07 -4.84
CA SER A 275 6.30 30.39 -3.96
C SER A 275 5.06 29.93 -4.76
N GLU A 276 4.59 30.72 -5.72
CA GLU A 276 3.52 30.33 -6.65
C GLU A 276 3.92 29.12 -7.50
N ALA A 277 5.14 29.10 -8.03
CA ALA A 277 5.64 27.93 -8.77
C ALA A 277 5.70 26.67 -7.89
N THR A 278 6.03 26.79 -6.60
CA THR A 278 5.96 25.66 -5.67
C THR A 278 4.53 25.20 -5.38
N LEU A 279 3.57 26.13 -5.35
CA LEU A 279 2.16 25.84 -5.20
C LEU A 279 1.61 25.10 -6.42
N ASP A 280 1.95 25.53 -7.63
CA ASP A 280 1.56 24.84 -8.86
C ASP A 280 2.14 23.41 -8.93
N HIS A 281 3.39 23.25 -8.50
CA HIS A 281 4.00 21.93 -8.40
C HIS A 281 3.27 21.04 -7.38
N ALA A 282 2.94 21.58 -6.20
CA ALA A 282 2.20 20.85 -5.17
C ALA A 282 0.79 20.48 -5.63
N GLN A 283 0.11 21.36 -6.39
CA GLN A 283 -1.20 21.08 -6.99
C GLN A 283 -1.13 19.91 -7.97
N ARG A 284 -0.21 19.94 -8.94
CA ARG A 284 -0.02 18.82 -9.88
C ARG A 284 0.34 17.52 -9.17
N SER A 285 1.15 17.61 -8.11
CA SER A 285 1.48 16.44 -7.30
C SER A 285 0.27 15.87 -6.57
N LEU A 286 -0.68 16.70 -6.13
CA LEU A 286 -1.93 16.26 -5.54
C LEU A 286 -2.82 15.58 -6.58
N GLU A 287 -2.99 16.18 -7.75
CA GLU A 287 -3.78 15.62 -8.86
C GLU A 287 -3.27 14.22 -9.25
N ASN A 288 -1.94 14.04 -9.35
CA ASN A 288 -1.34 12.74 -9.62
C ASN A 288 -1.64 11.71 -8.51
N ALA A 289 -1.58 12.12 -7.24
CA ALA A 289 -1.90 11.23 -6.12
C ALA A 289 -3.40 10.86 -6.08
N GLU A 290 -4.28 11.78 -6.47
CA GLU A 290 -5.72 11.51 -6.60
C GLU A 290 -6.02 10.54 -7.76
N ALA A 291 -5.29 10.66 -8.87
CA ALA A 291 -5.35 9.69 -9.97
C ALA A 291 -4.91 8.29 -9.52
N ASP A 292 -3.81 8.17 -8.76
CA ASP A 292 -3.36 6.90 -8.18
C ASP A 292 -4.44 6.24 -7.30
N VAL A 293 -5.20 7.04 -6.54
CA VAL A 293 -6.33 6.54 -5.75
C VAL A 293 -7.44 5.98 -6.65
N ALA A 294 -7.76 6.66 -7.75
CA ALA A 294 -8.78 6.22 -8.68
C ALA A 294 -8.39 4.90 -9.36
N ASP A 295 -7.13 4.78 -9.79
CA ASP A 295 -6.60 3.57 -10.40
C ASP A 295 -6.61 2.38 -9.42
N ALA A 296 -6.19 2.61 -8.17
CA ALA A 296 -6.23 1.59 -7.13
C ALA A 296 -7.67 1.15 -6.82
N GLN A 297 -8.64 2.08 -6.78
CA GLN A 297 -10.05 1.75 -6.58
C GLN A 297 -10.63 0.95 -7.76
N SER A 298 -10.25 1.28 -8.99
CA SER A 298 -10.65 0.50 -10.16
C SER A 298 -10.09 -0.93 -10.09
N ALA A 299 -8.85 -1.11 -9.62
CA ALA A 299 -8.26 -2.42 -9.42
C ALA A 299 -8.99 -3.26 -8.35
N VAL A 300 -9.37 -2.64 -7.22
CA VAL A 300 -10.19 -3.28 -6.18
C VAL A 300 -11.52 -3.74 -6.75
N LYS A 301 -12.23 -2.85 -7.47
CA LYS A 301 -13.51 -3.19 -8.08
C LYS A 301 -13.40 -4.38 -9.04
N ALA A 302 -12.36 -4.39 -9.89
CA ALA A 302 -12.11 -5.50 -10.79
C ALA A 302 -11.85 -6.82 -10.03
N ALA A 303 -11.12 -6.77 -8.92
CA ALA A 303 -10.88 -7.94 -8.08
C ALA A 303 -12.14 -8.42 -7.34
N ASP A 304 -13.02 -7.51 -6.90
CA ASP A 304 -14.31 -7.83 -6.29
C ASP A 304 -15.27 -8.52 -7.28
N ASP A 305 -15.38 -7.99 -8.49
CA ASP A 305 -16.18 -8.59 -9.55
C ASP A 305 -15.67 -10.01 -9.89
N ASP A 306 -14.35 -10.17 -10.00
CA ASP A 306 -13.67 -11.44 -10.27
C ASP A 306 -13.84 -12.45 -9.11
N LEU A 307 -13.85 -11.99 -7.86
CA LEU A 307 -14.13 -12.82 -6.68
C LEU A 307 -15.61 -13.25 -6.65
N ARG A 308 -16.53 -12.33 -6.97
CA ARG A 308 -17.96 -12.61 -7.02
C ARG A 308 -18.29 -13.66 -8.07
N ASP A 309 -17.77 -13.51 -9.28
CA ASP A 309 -17.95 -14.46 -10.37
C ASP A 309 -17.50 -15.88 -9.97
N ARG A 310 -16.35 -16.00 -9.29
CA ARG A 310 -15.87 -17.31 -8.84
C ARG A 310 -16.66 -17.87 -7.68
N THR A 311 -17.11 -17.03 -6.77
CA THR A 311 -17.98 -17.43 -5.65
C THR A 311 -19.32 -17.96 -6.17
N ASP A 312 -19.88 -17.33 -7.20
CA ASP A 312 -21.11 -17.80 -7.83
C ASP A 312 -20.88 -19.12 -8.58
N ARG A 313 -19.76 -19.29 -9.30
CA ARG A 313 -19.37 -20.58 -9.89
C ARG A 313 -19.18 -21.69 -8.85
N MET A 314 -18.60 -21.38 -7.69
CA MET A 314 -18.50 -22.34 -6.58
C MET A 314 -19.88 -22.76 -6.06
N ARG A 315 -20.83 -21.82 -6.01
CA ARG A 315 -22.20 -22.12 -5.59
C ARG A 315 -22.90 -23.03 -6.60
N ASP A 316 -22.71 -22.81 -7.90
CA ASP A 316 -23.28 -23.66 -8.93
C ASP A 316 -22.62 -25.05 -8.96
N LEU A 317 -21.29 -25.12 -8.83
CA LEU A 317 -20.58 -26.40 -8.69
C LEU A 317 -21.05 -27.17 -7.46
N ALA A 318 -21.35 -26.50 -6.35
CA ALA A 318 -21.90 -27.15 -5.17
C ALA A 318 -23.29 -27.78 -5.42
N LYS A 319 -24.14 -27.14 -6.23
CA LYS A 319 -25.42 -27.71 -6.67
C LYS A 319 -25.19 -28.94 -7.56
N ASP A 320 -24.28 -28.83 -8.53
CA ASP A 320 -23.93 -29.95 -9.43
C ASP A 320 -23.36 -31.13 -8.63
N MET A 321 -22.56 -30.87 -7.60
CA MET A 321 -22.06 -31.89 -6.67
C MET A 321 -23.18 -32.58 -5.90
N GLU A 322 -24.19 -31.84 -5.45
CA GLU A 322 -25.36 -32.41 -4.79
C GLU A 322 -26.19 -33.27 -5.75
N GLU A 323 -26.40 -32.80 -6.98
CA GLU A 323 -27.10 -33.55 -8.03
C GLU A 323 -26.35 -34.83 -8.42
N ALA A 324 -25.03 -34.75 -8.58
CA ALA A 324 -24.18 -35.90 -8.88
C ALA A 324 -24.18 -36.92 -7.73
N ARG A 325 -24.21 -36.48 -6.46
CA ARG A 325 -24.36 -37.38 -5.30
C ARG A 325 -25.71 -38.11 -5.33
N LYS A 326 -26.81 -37.38 -5.57
CA LYS A 326 -28.15 -37.98 -5.74
C LYS A 326 -28.17 -38.97 -6.91
N GLY A 327 -27.51 -38.63 -8.02
CA GLY A 327 -27.33 -39.51 -9.17
C GLY A 327 -26.60 -40.81 -8.82
N LYS A 328 -25.48 -40.71 -8.11
CA LYS A 328 -24.73 -41.87 -7.60
C LYS A 328 -25.58 -42.74 -6.68
N GLU A 329 -26.30 -42.16 -5.74
CA GLU A 329 -27.19 -42.90 -4.83
C GLU A 329 -28.27 -43.68 -5.58
N ARG A 330 -28.87 -43.08 -6.62
CA ARG A 330 -29.85 -43.76 -7.48
C ARG A 330 -29.24 -44.98 -8.17
N VAL A 331 -28.05 -44.84 -8.73
CA VAL A 331 -27.35 -45.94 -9.43
C VAL A 331 -26.88 -47.01 -8.44
N MET A 332 -26.44 -46.63 -7.24
CA MET A 332 -26.10 -47.56 -6.17
C MET A 332 -27.31 -48.39 -5.71
N ARG A 333 -28.50 -47.77 -5.63
CA ARG A 333 -29.74 -48.50 -5.35
C ARG A 333 -30.07 -49.49 -6.48
N GLU A 334 -29.95 -49.08 -7.73
CA GLU A 334 -30.15 -49.97 -8.88
C GLU A 334 -29.16 -51.14 -8.86
N LYS A 335 -27.89 -50.89 -8.56
CA LYS A 335 -26.88 -51.95 -8.38
C LYS A 335 -27.33 -52.95 -7.31
N LYS A 336 -27.72 -52.46 -6.12
CA LYS A 336 -28.18 -53.32 -5.02
C LYS A 336 -29.39 -54.15 -5.41
N GLU A 337 -30.34 -53.59 -6.16
CA GLU A 337 -31.50 -54.32 -6.68
C GLU A 337 -31.06 -55.44 -7.64
N ARG A 338 -30.14 -55.14 -8.58
CA ARG A 338 -29.62 -56.16 -9.51
C ARG A 338 -28.80 -57.24 -8.81
N GLU A 339 -28.06 -56.91 -7.76
CA GLU A 339 -27.34 -57.89 -6.93
C GLU A 339 -28.31 -58.80 -6.17
N GLN A 340 -29.44 -58.26 -5.68
CA GLN A 340 -30.50 -59.04 -5.06
C GLN A 340 -31.19 -59.97 -6.06
N ASP A 341 -31.49 -59.48 -7.27
CA ASP A 341 -32.06 -60.28 -8.35
C ASP A 341 -31.13 -61.43 -8.74
N LEU A 342 -29.83 -61.15 -8.90
CA LEU A 342 -28.82 -62.18 -9.18
C LEU A 342 -28.75 -63.20 -8.04
N GLY A 343 -28.79 -62.76 -6.78
CA GLY A 343 -28.84 -63.63 -5.62
C GLY A 343 -30.06 -64.54 -5.61
N ALA A 344 -31.24 -64.00 -5.93
CA ALA A 344 -32.48 -64.75 -6.01
C ALA A 344 -32.46 -65.79 -7.14
N ILE A 345 -31.91 -65.45 -8.32
CA ILE A 345 -31.76 -66.39 -9.43
C ILE A 345 -30.78 -67.51 -9.05
N ARG A 346 -29.67 -67.19 -8.38
CA ARG A 346 -28.69 -68.19 -7.92
C ARG A 346 -29.27 -69.15 -6.88
N GLU A 347 -30.08 -68.67 -5.93
CA GLU A 347 -30.75 -69.56 -4.99
C GLU A 347 -31.81 -70.42 -5.69
N ARG A 348 -32.60 -69.86 -6.63
CA ARG A 348 -33.52 -70.66 -7.45
C ARG A 348 -32.82 -71.73 -8.27
N GLU A 349 -31.66 -71.42 -8.83
CA GLU A 349 -30.86 -72.40 -9.59
C GLU A 349 -30.35 -73.53 -8.69
N LYS A 350 -29.86 -73.19 -7.50
CA LYS A 350 -29.41 -74.15 -6.49
C LYS A 350 -30.53 -75.05 -6.00
N ASP A 351 -31.72 -74.49 -5.76
CA ASP A 351 -32.90 -75.25 -5.37
C ASP A 351 -33.35 -76.18 -6.52
N ALA A 352 -33.43 -75.68 -7.76
CA ALA A 352 -33.76 -76.51 -8.92
C ALA A 352 -32.73 -77.64 -9.17
N ARG A 353 -31.44 -77.37 -8.95
CA ARG A 353 -30.40 -78.42 -9.03
C ARG A 353 -30.53 -79.46 -7.92
N LYS A 354 -30.91 -79.03 -6.72
CA LYS A 354 -31.16 -79.95 -5.61
C LYS A 354 -32.37 -80.83 -5.90
N ASP A 355 -33.45 -80.25 -6.40
CA ASP A 355 -34.66 -80.98 -6.79
C ASP A 355 -34.37 -81.96 -7.94
N LEU A 356 -33.60 -81.54 -8.95
CA LEU A 356 -33.09 -82.43 -9.99
C LEU A 356 -32.26 -83.58 -9.41
N GLN A 357 -31.37 -83.32 -8.45
CA GLN A 357 -30.56 -84.36 -7.82
C GLN A 357 -31.43 -85.36 -7.05
N ASP A 358 -32.45 -84.89 -6.33
CA ASP A 358 -33.35 -85.75 -5.57
C ASP A 358 -34.26 -86.56 -6.51
N LEU A 359 -34.77 -85.97 -7.60
CA LEU A 359 -35.52 -86.68 -8.64
C LEU A 359 -34.65 -87.72 -9.38
N ALA A 360 -33.40 -87.40 -9.70
CA ALA A 360 -32.47 -88.36 -10.30
C ALA A 360 -32.21 -89.55 -9.37
N ARG A 361 -32.06 -89.32 -8.06
CA ARG A 361 -31.94 -90.41 -7.07
C ARG A 361 -33.20 -91.28 -6.99
N ASP A 362 -34.38 -90.68 -7.14
CA ASP A 362 -35.65 -91.41 -7.10
C ASP A 362 -35.90 -92.17 -8.40
N SER A 363 -35.56 -91.58 -9.55
CA SER A 363 -35.49 -92.23 -10.87
C SER A 363 -34.60 -93.47 -10.82
N ASP A 364 -33.37 -93.34 -10.32
CA ASP A 364 -32.43 -94.45 -10.10
C ASP A 364 -33.00 -95.56 -9.20
N LYS A 365 -33.72 -95.20 -8.12
CA LYS A 365 -34.34 -96.18 -7.22
C LYS A 365 -35.47 -96.94 -7.91
N LEU A 366 -36.31 -96.25 -8.67
CA LEU A 366 -37.42 -96.85 -9.40
C LEU A 366 -36.92 -97.72 -10.56
N ASP A 367 -35.87 -97.30 -11.25
CA ASP A 367 -35.19 -98.11 -12.26
C ASP A 367 -34.63 -99.40 -11.66
N ARG A 368 -33.96 -99.34 -10.50
CA ARG A 368 -33.49 -100.54 -9.80
C ARG A 368 -34.63 -101.46 -9.37
N ARG A 369 -35.75 -100.89 -8.92
CA ARG A 369 -36.94 -101.66 -8.54
C ARG A 369 -37.58 -102.32 -9.76
N ALA A 370 -37.71 -101.61 -10.87
CA ALA A 370 -38.20 -102.16 -12.13
C ALA A 370 -37.30 -103.30 -12.60
N ALA A 371 -35.98 -103.11 -12.61
CA ALA A 371 -35.02 -104.16 -12.95
C ALA A 371 -35.12 -105.39 -12.03
N ALA A 372 -35.32 -105.19 -10.72
CA ALA A 372 -35.52 -106.28 -9.77
C ALA A 372 -36.82 -107.05 -10.03
N LEU A 373 -37.93 -106.35 -10.30
CA LEU A 373 -39.22 -106.97 -10.60
C LEU A 373 -39.23 -107.68 -11.96
N VAL A 374 -38.50 -107.15 -12.94
CA VAL A 374 -38.24 -107.85 -14.21
C VAL A 374 -37.48 -109.15 -13.93
N SER A 375 -36.43 -109.11 -13.12
CA SER A 375 -35.70 -110.33 -12.73
C SER A 375 -36.57 -111.31 -11.94
N ASP A 376 -37.48 -110.83 -11.09
CA ASP A 376 -38.43 -111.68 -10.35
C ASP A 376 -39.47 -112.30 -11.29
N ALA A 377 -39.93 -111.56 -12.31
CA ALA A 377 -40.81 -112.07 -13.35
C ALA A 377 -40.12 -113.14 -14.20
N ASP A 378 -38.87 -112.90 -14.61
CA ASP A 378 -38.04 -113.89 -15.31
C ASP A 378 -37.82 -115.15 -14.45
N ALA A 379 -37.55 -114.99 -13.15
CA ALA A 379 -37.41 -116.09 -12.21
C ALA A 379 -38.73 -116.85 -11.96
N ALA A 380 -39.87 -116.14 -11.96
CA ALA A 380 -41.19 -116.75 -11.88
C ALA A 380 -41.50 -117.54 -13.15
N ASP A 381 -41.13 -117.03 -14.33
CA ASP A 381 -41.24 -117.74 -15.61
C ASP A 381 -40.38 -119.00 -15.63
N ASP A 382 -39.14 -118.95 -15.11
CA ASP A 382 -38.29 -120.13 -14.93
C ASP A 382 -38.92 -121.16 -13.97
N LYS A 383 -39.58 -120.70 -12.90
CA LYS A 383 -40.28 -121.57 -11.95
C LYS A 383 -41.54 -122.20 -12.55
N VAL A 384 -42.29 -121.45 -13.36
CA VAL A 384 -43.39 -121.96 -14.19
C VAL A 384 -42.87 -123.05 -15.13
N ARG A 385 -41.70 -122.82 -15.75
CA ARG A 385 -41.06 -123.79 -16.65
C ARG A 385 -40.64 -125.08 -15.96
N GLN A 386 -40.21 -125.02 -14.68
CA GLN A 386 -39.80 -126.20 -13.90
C GLN A 386 -40.98 -127.01 -13.32
N LEU A 387 -42.12 -126.40 -12.98
CA LEU A 387 -43.20 -127.04 -12.22
C LEU A 387 -44.29 -127.75 -13.06
N GLN A 388 -43.93 -128.76 -13.85
CA GLN A 388 -44.80 -129.51 -14.78
C GLN A 388 -46.05 -130.25 -14.20
N LYS A 389 -46.60 -129.88 -13.03
CA LYS A 389 -47.94 -130.28 -12.57
C LYS A 389 -48.68 -129.25 -11.69
N ALA A 390 -48.03 -128.14 -11.31
CA ALA A 390 -48.61 -127.07 -10.49
C ALA A 390 -48.85 -125.77 -11.29
N LEU A 391 -49.24 -125.93 -12.56
CA LEU A 391 -49.14 -124.92 -13.62
C LEU A 391 -50.02 -123.67 -13.39
N GLU A 392 -51.21 -123.79 -12.82
CA GLU A 392 -52.17 -122.67 -12.74
C GLU A 392 -51.81 -121.64 -11.67
N ASP A 393 -51.40 -122.08 -10.47
CA ASP A 393 -50.96 -121.15 -9.43
C ASP A 393 -49.63 -120.48 -9.79
N ALA A 394 -48.72 -121.22 -10.44
CA ALA A 394 -47.48 -120.68 -10.96
C ALA A 394 -47.72 -119.61 -12.05
N LYS A 395 -48.68 -119.84 -12.96
CA LYS A 395 -49.09 -118.83 -13.96
C LYS A 395 -49.67 -117.58 -13.30
N ARG A 396 -50.57 -117.72 -12.33
CA ARG A 396 -51.12 -116.55 -11.60
C ARG A 396 -50.04 -115.78 -10.83
N THR A 397 -48.98 -116.44 -10.36
CA THR A 397 -47.84 -115.73 -9.77
C THR A 397 -47.01 -115.03 -10.83
N ALA A 398 -46.78 -115.65 -11.99
CA ALA A 398 -46.06 -115.04 -13.10
C ALA A 398 -46.84 -113.85 -13.68
N ASP A 399 -48.15 -113.96 -13.93
CA ASP A 399 -48.98 -112.85 -14.43
C ASP A 399 -48.98 -111.66 -13.46
N ARG A 400 -49.03 -111.92 -12.14
CA ARG A 400 -48.91 -110.86 -11.13
C ARG A 400 -47.51 -110.25 -11.09
N ALA A 401 -46.46 -111.04 -11.32
CA ALA A 401 -45.09 -110.55 -11.42
C ALA A 401 -44.90 -109.69 -12.67
N HIS A 402 -45.42 -110.12 -13.82
CA HIS A 402 -45.43 -109.34 -15.08
C HIS A 402 -46.22 -108.04 -14.94
N GLN A 403 -47.42 -108.06 -14.35
CA GLN A 403 -48.17 -106.83 -14.08
C GLN A 403 -47.43 -105.88 -13.14
N ALA A 404 -46.77 -106.42 -12.10
CA ALA A 404 -45.94 -105.63 -11.20
C ALA A 404 -44.70 -105.07 -11.91
N ALA A 405 -44.08 -105.83 -12.82
CA ALA A 405 -42.95 -105.40 -13.62
C ALA A 405 -43.33 -104.32 -14.64
N GLU A 406 -44.44 -104.48 -15.37
CA GLU A 406 -44.97 -103.46 -16.30
C GLU A 406 -45.33 -102.17 -15.55
N GLN A 407 -46.02 -102.28 -14.41
CA GLN A 407 -46.34 -101.12 -13.58
C GLN A 407 -45.07 -100.42 -13.07
N ALA A 408 -44.07 -101.20 -12.62
CA ALA A 408 -42.81 -100.63 -12.16
C ALA A 408 -41.99 -99.98 -13.28
N ALA A 409 -42.03 -100.54 -14.50
CA ALA A 409 -41.42 -99.94 -15.68
C ALA A 409 -42.10 -98.60 -16.05
N LEU A 410 -43.43 -98.54 -16.02
CA LEU A 410 -44.18 -97.29 -16.23
C LEU A 410 -43.87 -96.24 -15.14
N GLU A 411 -43.77 -96.65 -13.87
CA GLU A 411 -43.36 -95.77 -12.77
C GLU A 411 -41.92 -95.23 -12.99
N ALA A 412 -41.00 -96.06 -13.48
CA ALA A 412 -39.64 -95.67 -13.78
C ALA A 412 -39.55 -94.70 -14.99
N ASP A 413 -40.29 -94.97 -16.07
CA ASP A 413 -40.34 -94.06 -17.23
C ASP A 413 -40.96 -92.71 -16.87
N GLN A 414 -42.02 -92.69 -16.06
CA GLN A 414 -42.58 -91.45 -15.52
C GLN A 414 -41.58 -90.70 -14.64
N ALA A 415 -40.75 -91.41 -13.87
CA ALA A 415 -39.71 -90.79 -13.05
C ALA A 415 -38.60 -90.16 -13.92
N LYS A 416 -38.20 -90.81 -15.01
CA LYS A 416 -37.25 -90.26 -16.00
C LYS A 416 -37.77 -89.03 -16.72
N GLU A 417 -39.05 -89.01 -17.10
CA GLU A 417 -39.65 -87.80 -17.70
C GLU A 417 -39.69 -86.64 -16.69
N ARG A 418 -40.02 -86.90 -15.41
CA ARG A 418 -39.92 -85.87 -14.35
C ARG A 418 -38.49 -85.39 -14.14
N GLU A 419 -37.51 -86.28 -14.16
CA GLU A 419 -36.09 -85.92 -14.10
C GLU A 419 -35.68 -85.03 -15.28
N ARG A 420 -36.12 -85.38 -16.50
CA ARG A 420 -35.86 -84.61 -17.71
C ARG A 420 -36.50 -83.22 -17.66
N ASP A 421 -37.74 -83.13 -17.19
CA ASP A 421 -38.44 -81.85 -17.01
C ASP A 421 -37.72 -80.97 -15.97
N ALA A 422 -37.32 -81.55 -14.83
CA ALA A 422 -36.53 -80.86 -13.82
C ALA A 422 -35.16 -80.42 -14.34
N ALA A 423 -34.53 -81.23 -15.22
CA ALA A 423 -33.27 -80.88 -15.86
C ALA A 423 -33.43 -79.69 -16.82
N MET A 424 -34.51 -79.68 -17.61
CA MET A 424 -34.84 -78.54 -18.48
C MET A 424 -35.13 -77.27 -17.67
N GLU A 425 -35.80 -77.38 -16.52
CA GLU A 425 -36.05 -76.25 -15.62
C GLU A 425 -34.76 -75.71 -15.01
N ALA A 426 -33.89 -76.58 -14.49
CA ALA A 426 -32.59 -76.19 -13.96
C ALA A 426 -31.71 -75.52 -15.02
N ASP A 427 -31.66 -76.07 -16.24
CA ASP A 427 -30.94 -75.48 -17.37
C ASP A 427 -31.54 -74.14 -17.83
N ALA A 428 -32.86 -74.00 -17.78
CA ALA A 428 -33.54 -72.75 -18.11
C ALA A 428 -33.16 -71.64 -17.12
N ILE A 429 -33.18 -71.92 -15.82
CA ILE A 429 -32.76 -70.96 -14.78
C ILE A 429 -31.25 -70.66 -14.91
N ALA A 430 -30.43 -71.67 -15.18
CA ALA A 430 -28.99 -71.48 -15.37
C ALA A 430 -28.66 -70.52 -16.54
N ARG A 431 -29.49 -70.46 -17.59
CA ARG A 431 -29.34 -69.50 -18.70
C ARG A 431 -29.70 -68.06 -18.32
N GLU A 432 -30.41 -67.84 -17.22
CA GLU A 432 -30.73 -66.50 -16.72
C GLU A 432 -29.57 -65.89 -15.91
N ILE A 433 -28.72 -66.72 -15.29
CA ILE A 433 -27.59 -66.27 -14.47
C ILE A 433 -26.65 -65.31 -15.24
N PRO A 434 -26.14 -65.64 -16.44
CA PRO A 434 -25.24 -64.74 -17.16
C PRO A 434 -25.88 -63.39 -17.51
N LYS A 435 -27.19 -63.38 -17.80
CA LYS A 435 -27.93 -62.13 -18.09
C LYS A 435 -28.06 -61.25 -16.85
N ALA A 436 -28.32 -61.87 -15.69
CA ALA A 436 -28.36 -61.17 -14.41
C ALA A 436 -26.96 -60.65 -14.01
N GLU A 437 -25.90 -61.43 -14.25
CA GLU A 437 -24.51 -61.00 -14.07
C GLU A 437 -24.16 -59.80 -14.98
N ASP A 438 -24.58 -59.82 -16.24
CA ASP A 438 -24.42 -58.68 -17.15
C ASP A 438 -25.15 -57.43 -16.67
N ALA A 439 -26.35 -57.59 -16.10
CA ALA A 439 -27.10 -56.48 -15.53
C ALA A 439 -26.40 -55.86 -14.30
N VAL A 440 -25.79 -56.69 -13.44
CA VAL A 440 -24.94 -56.22 -12.32
C VAL A 440 -23.70 -55.52 -12.85
N ARG A 441 -23.00 -56.10 -13.84
CA ARG A 441 -21.81 -55.48 -14.46
C ARG A 441 -22.12 -54.13 -15.09
N LEU A 442 -23.29 -53.98 -15.71
CA LEU A 442 -23.74 -52.70 -16.26
C LEU A 442 -24.00 -51.68 -15.14
N ALA A 443 -24.67 -52.09 -14.06
CA ALA A 443 -24.89 -51.23 -12.91
C ALA A 443 -23.57 -50.81 -12.24
N ASP A 444 -22.60 -51.72 -12.11
CA ASP A 444 -21.24 -51.41 -11.64
C ASP A 444 -20.55 -50.35 -12.50
N ARG A 445 -20.62 -50.49 -13.82
CA ARG A 445 -20.07 -49.47 -14.75
C ARG A 445 -20.74 -48.11 -14.55
N ASN A 446 -22.05 -48.09 -14.32
CA ASN A 446 -22.78 -46.85 -14.05
C ASN A 446 -22.34 -46.22 -12.72
N VAL A 447 -22.10 -47.02 -11.67
CA VAL A 447 -21.56 -46.52 -10.39
C VAL A 447 -20.19 -45.91 -10.60
N VAL A 448 -19.30 -46.59 -11.34
CA VAL A 448 -17.95 -46.10 -11.65
C VAL A 448 -18.01 -44.80 -12.45
N ALA A 449 -18.93 -44.68 -13.41
CA ALA A 449 -19.15 -43.45 -14.16
C ALA A 449 -19.63 -42.31 -13.25
N ALA A 450 -20.56 -42.58 -12.33
CA ALA A 450 -21.03 -41.58 -11.36
C ALA A 450 -19.91 -41.14 -10.39
N ASP A 451 -19.06 -42.06 -9.96
CA ASP A 451 -17.86 -41.75 -9.17
C ASP A 451 -16.86 -40.88 -9.94
N GLN A 452 -16.69 -41.14 -11.24
CA GLN A 452 -15.82 -40.35 -12.08
C GLN A 452 -16.32 -38.91 -12.22
N VAL A 453 -17.62 -38.71 -12.44
CA VAL A 453 -18.24 -37.37 -12.46
C VAL A 453 -17.99 -36.61 -11.14
N LEU A 454 -18.16 -37.29 -10.00
CA LEU A 454 -17.89 -36.66 -8.69
C LEU A 454 -16.43 -36.27 -8.51
N ARG A 455 -15.48 -37.06 -9.01
CA ARG A 455 -14.05 -36.71 -8.97
C ARG A 455 -13.72 -35.52 -9.86
N GLU A 456 -14.33 -35.44 -11.04
CA GLU A 456 -14.15 -34.32 -11.95
C GLU A 456 -14.69 -33.02 -11.35
N LEU A 457 -15.90 -33.05 -10.79
CA LEU A 457 -16.47 -31.90 -10.08
C LEU A 457 -15.65 -31.51 -8.84
N ASP A 458 -15.13 -32.47 -8.06
CA ASP A 458 -14.21 -32.18 -6.93
C ASP A 458 -12.92 -31.49 -7.41
N SER A 459 -12.34 -31.95 -8.53
CA SER A 459 -11.17 -31.31 -9.11
C SER A 459 -11.45 -29.89 -9.60
N ALA A 460 -12.58 -29.69 -10.28
CA ALA A 460 -13.02 -28.36 -10.71
C ALA A 460 -13.29 -27.44 -9.51
N GLY A 461 -13.85 -27.97 -8.41
CA GLY A 461 -14.08 -27.22 -7.18
C GLY A 461 -12.78 -26.74 -6.53
N LYS A 462 -11.74 -27.59 -6.50
CA LYS A 462 -10.40 -27.21 -6.04
C LYS A 462 -9.79 -26.11 -6.90
N ASP A 463 -9.98 -26.17 -8.22
CA ASP A 463 -9.43 -25.18 -9.15
C ASP A 463 -10.12 -23.82 -9.00
N ILE A 464 -11.46 -23.80 -8.96
CA ILE A 464 -12.21 -22.56 -8.74
C ILE A 464 -11.92 -22.01 -7.34
N GLY A 465 -11.79 -22.86 -6.33
CA GLY A 465 -11.38 -22.47 -4.98
C GLY A 465 -10.04 -21.74 -4.97
N ARG A 466 -9.00 -22.32 -5.59
CA ARG A 466 -7.69 -21.66 -5.73
C ARG A 466 -7.78 -20.30 -6.43
N GLN A 467 -8.55 -20.24 -7.52
CA GLN A 467 -8.72 -18.99 -8.24
C GLN A 467 -9.51 -17.94 -7.43
N ALA A 468 -10.46 -18.35 -6.59
CA ALA A 468 -11.18 -17.47 -5.68
C ALA A 468 -10.26 -16.92 -4.58
N ASP A 469 -9.40 -17.77 -4.02
CA ASP A 469 -8.38 -17.34 -3.04
C ASP A 469 -7.40 -16.34 -3.66
N GLU A 470 -6.96 -16.57 -4.90
CA GLU A 470 -6.14 -15.61 -5.65
C GLU A 470 -6.85 -14.27 -5.85
N ALA A 471 -8.15 -14.29 -6.19
CA ALA A 471 -8.94 -13.08 -6.38
C ALA A 471 -9.14 -12.31 -5.07
N ALA A 472 -9.41 -13.02 -3.97
CA ALA A 472 -9.49 -12.44 -2.63
C ALA A 472 -8.16 -11.78 -2.23
N SER A 473 -7.03 -12.45 -2.51
CA SER A 473 -5.70 -11.87 -2.27
C SER A 473 -5.44 -10.62 -3.11
N ARG A 474 -5.87 -10.59 -4.38
CA ARG A 474 -5.80 -9.39 -5.23
C ARG A 474 -6.65 -8.25 -4.69
N ARG A 475 -7.87 -8.53 -4.20
CA ARG A 475 -8.72 -7.54 -3.55
C ARG A 475 -8.03 -6.96 -2.32
N ASP A 476 -7.54 -7.80 -1.42
CA ASP A 476 -6.87 -7.36 -0.19
C ASP A 476 -5.60 -6.54 -0.48
N ALA A 477 -4.85 -6.91 -1.52
CA ALA A 477 -3.71 -6.13 -2.00
C ALA A 477 -4.15 -4.78 -2.60
N GLY A 478 -5.24 -4.77 -3.37
CA GLY A 478 -5.83 -3.55 -3.91
C GLY A 478 -6.32 -2.60 -2.82
N GLU A 479 -6.98 -3.11 -1.77
CA GLU A 479 -7.46 -2.30 -0.65
C GLU A 479 -6.30 -1.64 0.11
N LYS A 480 -5.20 -2.36 0.31
CA LYS A 480 -3.96 -1.78 0.86
C LYS A 480 -3.39 -0.70 -0.04
N ALA A 481 -3.34 -0.92 -1.35
CA ALA A 481 -2.88 0.08 -2.31
C ALA A 481 -3.77 1.34 -2.29
N VAL A 482 -5.10 1.19 -2.16
CA VAL A 482 -6.03 2.32 -1.98
C VAL A 482 -5.73 3.08 -0.69
N ALA A 483 -5.48 2.38 0.41
CA ALA A 483 -5.14 3.01 1.69
C ALA A 483 -3.83 3.82 1.60
N GLU A 484 -2.79 3.23 1.02
CA GLU A 484 -1.50 3.90 0.79
C GLU A 484 -1.63 5.12 -0.14
N ALA A 485 -2.42 5.00 -1.23
CA ALA A 485 -2.67 6.10 -2.15
C ALA A 485 -3.44 7.25 -1.45
N ARG A 486 -4.42 6.95 -0.60
CA ARG A 486 -5.13 7.96 0.20
C ARG A 486 -4.24 8.66 1.21
N GLU A 487 -3.30 7.94 1.83
CA GLU A 487 -2.30 8.54 2.71
C GLU A 487 -1.40 9.51 1.94
N LYS A 488 -0.94 9.14 0.73
CA LYS A 488 -0.20 10.04 -0.16
C LYS A 488 -1.00 11.29 -0.50
N VAL A 489 -2.29 11.16 -0.85
CA VAL A 489 -3.18 12.32 -1.08
C VAL A 489 -3.21 13.23 0.14
N MET A 490 -3.39 12.68 1.34
CA MET A 490 -3.39 13.48 2.57
C MET A 490 -2.07 14.22 2.79
N GLN A 491 -0.93 13.59 2.49
CA GLN A 491 0.37 14.24 2.54
C GLN A 491 0.46 15.38 1.52
N LYS A 492 0.00 15.15 0.28
CA LYS A 492 0.03 16.16 -0.79
C LYS A 492 -0.91 17.34 -0.52
N VAL A 493 -2.06 17.12 0.11
CA VAL A 493 -2.93 18.21 0.57
C VAL A 493 -2.19 19.10 1.57
N ARG A 494 -1.46 18.52 2.54
CA ARG A 494 -0.67 19.31 3.52
C ARG A 494 0.45 20.10 2.86
N GLU A 495 1.16 19.50 1.90
CA GLU A 495 2.21 20.18 1.12
C GLU A 495 1.62 21.36 0.33
N LEU A 496 0.45 21.16 -0.28
CA LEU A 496 -0.27 22.19 -1.03
C LEU A 496 -0.71 23.34 -0.10
N ASP A 497 -1.28 23.04 1.06
CA ASP A 497 -1.69 24.07 2.01
C ASP A 497 -0.50 24.85 2.59
N ALA A 498 0.63 24.18 2.82
CA ALA A 498 1.87 24.85 3.20
C ALA A 498 2.35 25.82 2.10
N ALA A 499 2.31 25.41 0.83
CA ALA A 499 2.66 26.25 -0.30
C ALA A 499 1.70 27.44 -0.47
N ARG A 500 0.38 27.24 -0.29
CA ARG A 500 -0.64 28.31 -0.26
C ARG A 500 -0.35 29.34 0.84
N ASN A 501 -0.01 28.86 2.04
CA ASN A 501 0.31 29.75 3.15
C ASN A 501 1.58 30.56 2.87
N ALA A 502 2.59 29.96 2.22
CA ALA A 502 3.81 30.65 1.83
C ALA A 502 3.53 31.77 0.81
N VAL A 503 2.71 31.52 -0.22
CA VAL A 503 2.26 32.57 -1.17
C VAL A 503 1.56 33.70 -0.43
N ALA A 504 0.58 33.37 0.42
CA ALA A 504 -0.17 34.37 1.19
C ALA A 504 0.72 35.18 2.15
N GLU A 505 1.81 34.59 2.68
CA GLU A 505 2.79 35.31 3.48
C GLU A 505 3.59 36.33 2.64
N LYS A 506 4.04 35.93 1.45
CA LYS A 506 4.76 36.84 0.54
C LYS A 506 3.88 37.97 0.04
N ASP A 507 2.62 37.71 -0.29
CA ASP A 507 1.67 38.75 -0.68
C ASP A 507 1.41 39.76 0.44
N ARG A 508 1.35 39.30 1.70
CA ARG A 508 1.24 40.21 2.86
C ARG A 508 2.49 41.06 3.02
N ALA A 509 3.68 40.46 2.85
CA ALA A 509 4.94 41.19 2.94
C ALA A 509 5.07 42.26 1.83
N ILE A 510 4.67 41.93 0.60
CA ILE A 510 4.62 42.89 -0.52
C ILE A 510 3.70 44.05 -0.17
N LYS A 511 2.46 43.77 0.23
CA LYS A 511 1.48 44.82 0.60
C LYS A 511 1.96 45.71 1.74
N GLN A 512 2.65 45.13 2.72
CA GLN A 512 3.23 45.90 3.82
C GLN A 512 4.32 46.85 3.30
N LYS A 513 5.26 46.36 2.49
CA LYS A 513 6.33 47.20 1.93
C LYS A 513 5.81 48.26 0.95
N GLU A 514 4.77 47.95 0.19
CA GLU A 514 4.07 48.94 -0.66
C GLU A 514 3.42 50.05 0.17
N ALA A 515 2.79 49.69 1.29
CA ALA A 515 2.22 50.68 2.22
C ALA A 515 3.30 51.56 2.87
N GLU A 516 4.45 50.98 3.23
CA GLU A 516 5.62 51.71 3.75
C GLU A 516 6.19 52.68 2.70
N LEU A 517 6.31 52.25 1.44
CA LEU A 517 6.74 53.10 0.33
C LEU A 517 5.76 54.25 0.07
N ASP A 518 4.45 53.99 0.11
CA ASP A 518 3.44 55.04 -0.06
C ASP A 518 3.43 56.04 1.09
N GLU A 519 3.67 55.58 2.32
CA GLU A 519 3.83 56.48 3.46
C GLU A 519 5.08 57.35 3.34
N HIS A 520 6.22 56.77 2.94
CA HIS A 520 7.45 57.53 2.68
C HIS A 520 7.24 58.59 1.58
N ARG A 521 6.53 58.24 0.50
CA ARG A 521 6.13 59.20 -0.56
C ARG A 521 5.30 60.35 -0.01
N ARG A 522 4.30 60.06 0.82
CA ARG A 522 3.45 61.10 1.45
C ARG A 522 4.27 62.03 2.34
N GLN A 523 5.15 61.46 3.16
CA GLN A 523 6.04 62.23 4.03
C GLN A 523 7.00 63.11 3.21
N ARG A 524 7.60 62.56 2.16
CA ARG A 524 8.47 63.33 1.25
C ARG A 524 7.72 64.48 0.59
N GLU A 525 6.50 64.26 0.10
CA GLU A 525 5.69 65.34 -0.50
C GLU A 525 5.43 66.47 0.50
N LEU A 526 5.08 66.14 1.75
CA LEU A 526 4.89 67.11 2.82
C LEU A 526 6.18 67.89 3.13
N ILE A 527 7.32 67.20 3.22
CA ILE A 527 8.63 67.81 3.44
C ILE A 527 9.00 68.72 2.25
N THR A 528 8.78 68.26 1.02
CA THR A 528 9.06 69.01 -0.22
C THR A 528 8.32 70.35 -0.25
N GLN A 529 7.05 70.37 0.18
CA GLN A 529 6.26 71.61 0.29
C GLN A 529 6.86 72.58 1.31
N HIS A 530 7.36 72.07 2.44
CA HIS A 530 8.02 72.88 3.46
C HIS A 530 9.39 73.41 2.98
N GLU A 531 10.21 72.55 2.39
CA GLU A 531 11.51 72.90 1.80
C GLU A 531 11.39 73.98 0.74
N ARG A 532 10.39 73.89 -0.14
CA ARG A 532 10.15 74.92 -1.16
C ARG A 532 9.96 76.30 -0.52
N THR A 533 9.20 76.36 0.56
CA THR A 533 8.97 77.62 1.29
C THR A 533 10.27 78.14 1.93
N LEU A 534 11.10 77.26 2.49
CA LEU A 534 12.38 77.63 3.12
C LEU A 534 13.40 78.14 2.09
N ILE A 535 13.51 77.48 0.94
CA ILE A 535 14.41 77.88 -0.15
C ILE A 535 13.99 79.26 -0.69
N GLU A 536 12.69 79.49 -0.93
CA GLU A 536 12.19 80.80 -1.35
C GLU A 536 12.52 81.91 -0.34
N GLN A 537 12.44 81.61 0.97
CA GLN A 537 12.85 82.54 2.02
C GLN A 537 14.37 82.79 2.04
N GLU A 538 15.19 81.75 1.87
CA GLU A 538 16.66 81.88 1.80
C GLU A 538 17.08 82.78 0.64
N LEU A 539 16.57 82.51 -0.56
CA LEU A 539 16.86 83.30 -1.75
C LEU A 539 16.46 84.77 -1.54
N ARG A 540 15.26 85.02 -1.03
CA ARG A 540 14.79 86.39 -0.75
C ARG A 540 15.63 87.12 0.29
N LEU A 541 16.03 86.46 1.38
CA LEU A 541 16.88 87.06 2.40
C LEU A 541 18.28 87.35 1.87
N ARG A 542 18.80 86.52 0.97
CA ARG A 542 20.08 86.75 0.28
C ARG A 542 20.02 87.94 -0.66
N GLU A 543 19.00 88.04 -1.50
CA GLU A 543 18.78 89.23 -2.35
C GLU A 543 18.69 90.52 -1.53
N GLN A 544 17.99 90.48 -0.39
CA GLN A 544 17.91 91.62 0.52
C GLN A 544 19.27 91.97 1.14
N ARG A 545 20.04 90.96 1.54
CA ARG A 545 21.39 91.14 2.09
C ARG A 545 22.35 91.71 1.05
N ASP A 546 22.34 91.18 -0.17
CA ASP A 546 23.17 91.69 -1.28
C ASP A 546 22.80 93.15 -1.59
N SER A 547 21.51 93.49 -1.61
CA SER A 547 21.03 94.87 -1.81
C SER A 547 21.46 95.82 -0.68
N LEU A 548 21.53 95.32 0.56
CA LEU A 548 22.01 96.09 1.71
C LEU A 548 23.53 96.26 1.66
N GLU A 549 24.29 95.20 1.39
CA GLU A 549 25.75 95.26 1.25
C GLU A 549 26.17 96.20 0.10
N GLN A 550 25.44 96.20 -1.02
CA GLN A 550 25.63 97.17 -2.11
C GLN A 550 25.33 98.62 -1.69
N ARG A 551 24.34 98.84 -0.83
CA ARG A 551 24.02 100.18 -0.29
C ARG A 551 25.05 100.63 0.72
N GLU A 552 25.51 99.74 1.60
CA GLU A 552 26.57 100.02 2.57
C GLU A 552 27.90 100.30 1.90
N THR A 553 28.29 99.53 0.89
CA THR A 553 29.52 99.78 0.11
C THR A 553 29.45 101.12 -0.62
N LYS A 554 28.31 101.45 -1.23
CA LYS A 554 28.07 102.79 -1.81
C LYS A 554 28.19 103.88 -0.75
N LEU A 555 27.50 103.73 0.39
CA LEU A 555 27.55 104.70 1.49
C LEU A 555 28.96 104.85 2.06
N MET A 556 29.70 103.76 2.22
CA MET A 556 31.09 103.76 2.67
C MET A 556 32.01 104.40 1.63
N SER A 557 31.77 104.17 0.34
CA SER A 557 32.51 104.83 -0.74
C SER A 557 32.22 106.33 -0.76
N GLU A 558 30.96 106.73 -0.57
CA GLU A 558 30.53 108.12 -0.48
C GLU A 558 31.12 108.78 0.77
N ALA A 559 31.08 108.12 1.91
CA ALA A 559 31.68 108.59 3.17
C ALA A 559 33.21 108.67 3.07
N SER A 560 33.86 107.70 2.43
CA SER A 560 35.31 107.72 2.17
C SER A 560 35.68 108.85 1.22
N ASN A 561 34.89 109.07 0.17
CA ASN A 561 35.03 110.22 -0.74
C ASN A 561 34.79 111.53 0.02
N TYR A 562 33.80 111.59 0.91
CA TYR A 562 33.51 112.78 1.72
C TYR A 562 34.62 113.08 2.73
N LEU A 563 35.13 112.07 3.43
CA LEU A 563 36.25 112.17 4.37
C LEU A 563 37.56 112.49 3.65
N GLY A 564 37.78 111.91 2.46
CA GLY A 564 38.88 112.25 1.56
C GLY A 564 38.81 113.72 1.15
N ASN A 565 37.65 114.20 0.69
CA ASN A 565 37.42 115.59 0.35
C ASN A 565 37.60 116.53 1.56
N MET A 566 37.14 116.14 2.76
CA MET A 566 37.38 116.91 3.98
C MET A 566 38.86 116.98 4.35
N ARG A 567 39.63 115.89 4.23
CA ARG A 567 41.09 115.90 4.45
C ARG A 567 41.79 116.83 3.46
N ILE A 568 41.38 116.81 2.19
CA ILE A 568 41.92 117.72 1.15
C ILE A 568 41.59 119.18 1.49
N ASN A 569 40.35 119.48 1.92
CA ASN A 569 39.94 120.84 2.28
C ASN A 569 40.57 121.37 3.58
N LEU A 570 40.81 120.52 4.58
CA LEU A 570 41.54 120.92 5.80
C LEU A 570 43.03 121.16 5.50
N ALA A 571 43.62 120.34 4.62
CA ALA A 571 45.00 120.53 4.18
C ALA A 571 45.15 121.88 3.45
N THR A 572 44.24 122.23 2.54
CA THR A 572 44.31 123.52 1.83
C THR A 572 44.10 124.74 2.74
N ARG A 573 43.21 124.67 3.75
CA ARG A 573 43.03 125.78 4.70
C ARG A 573 44.21 125.95 5.66
N SER A 574 44.90 124.87 6.04
CA SER A 574 46.07 124.97 6.93
C SER A 574 47.27 125.68 6.28
N TYR A 575 47.31 125.78 4.95
CA TYR A 575 48.32 126.56 4.23
C TYR A 575 47.93 128.03 3.99
N SER A 576 46.70 128.45 4.32
CA SER A 576 46.31 129.86 4.27
C SER A 576 46.56 130.54 5.62
N ARG A 577 47.78 130.40 6.13
CA ARG A 577 48.31 131.36 7.10
C ARG A 577 49.20 132.28 6.29
N ASP A 578 48.56 133.29 5.69
CA ASP A 578 49.25 134.43 5.09
C ASP A 578 50.28 134.94 6.10
N PRO A 579 51.59 134.78 5.84
CA PRO A 579 52.59 135.41 6.65
C PRO A 579 52.63 136.87 6.23
N GLY A 580 52.10 137.78 7.07
CA GLY A 580 52.35 139.23 7.04
C GLY A 580 52.33 139.89 5.65
N GLY A 581 51.32 140.68 5.30
CA GLY A 581 51.04 141.88 6.07
C GLY A 581 52.33 142.71 6.20
N TYR A 582 52.59 143.52 5.18
CA TYR A 582 53.56 144.62 5.04
C TYR A 582 54.43 145.01 6.24
#